data_AF-A0A842P7X1-F1
#
_entry.id   AF-A0A842P7X1-F1
#
_cell.length_a   1.000
_cell.length_b   1.000
_cell.length_c   1.000
_cell.angle_alpha   90.00
_cell.angle_beta   90.00
_cell.angle_gamma   90.00
#
_symmetry.space_group_name_H-M   'P 1'
#
loop_
_entity.id
_entity.type
_entity.pdbx_description
1 polymer ?
#
loop_
_entity_poly.entity_id
_entity_poly.type
_entity_poly.pdbx_seq_one_letter_code
_entity_poly.pdbx_strand_id
1 'polypeptide(L)'
;MNKKKAELSRLATSLFAPVGKNPYFLNRGSNSIAIKNITELIANLDVFTEEEALWLASWIEYLGDKEIADRIGETPGEFKEIIAERYDELREFYR
;
A
#
# COMPACT_ATOMS: atom_id res chain seq x y z
N MET A 1 25.46 3.13 -9.36
CA MET A 1 24.21 2.76 -8.66
C MET A 1 23.06 2.91 -9.66
N ASN A 2 22.28 1.85 -9.93
CA ASN A 2 21.19 1.91 -10.90
C ASN A 2 20.06 2.80 -10.35
N LYS A 3 19.69 3.87 -11.05
CA LYS A 3 18.68 4.85 -10.58
C LYS A 3 17.37 4.17 -10.18
N LYS A 4 16.90 3.22 -11.00
CA LYS A 4 15.68 2.43 -10.73
C LYS A 4 15.75 1.65 -9.42
N LYS A 5 16.90 1.05 -9.12
CA LYS A 5 17.11 0.30 -7.86
C LYS A 5 17.06 1.22 -6.64
N ALA A 6 17.60 2.42 -6.75
CA ALA A 6 17.57 3.41 -5.67
C ALA A 6 16.14 3.93 -5.42
N GLU A 7 15.36 4.14 -6.48
CA GLU A 7 13.95 4.52 -6.39
C GLU A 7 13.12 3.41 -5.72
N LEU A 8 13.25 2.16 -6.16
CA LEU A 8 12.56 1.02 -5.54
C LEU A 8 12.94 0.84 -4.07
N SER A 9 14.22 1.04 -3.72
CA SER A 9 14.67 0.96 -2.31
C SER A 9 14.04 2.06 -1.46
N ARG A 10 13.99 3.29 -1.97
CA ARG A 10 13.32 4.41 -1.27
C ARG A 10 11.83 4.14 -1.10
N LEU A 11 11.19 3.61 -2.14
CA LEU A 11 9.77 3.30 -2.12
C LEU A 11 9.45 2.18 -1.12
N ALA A 12 10.27 1.13 -1.12
CA ALA A 12 10.18 0.05 -0.15
C ALA A 12 10.31 0.58 1.28
N THR A 13 11.29 1.44 1.58
CA THR A 13 11.36 2.10 2.90
C THR A 13 10.09 2.87 3.23
N SER A 14 9.57 3.66 2.29
CA SER A 14 8.35 4.45 2.49
C SER A 14 7.11 3.60 2.79
N LEU A 15 6.96 2.43 2.16
CA LEU A 15 5.78 1.57 2.32
C LEU A 15 5.86 0.61 3.51
N PHE A 16 7.05 0.09 3.80
CA PHE A 16 7.27 -0.87 4.90
C PHE A 16 7.57 -0.17 6.23
N ALA A 17 8.18 1.02 6.21
CA ALA A 17 8.45 1.85 7.39
C ALA A 17 8.06 3.32 7.14
N PRO A 18 6.76 3.63 7.06
CA PRO A 18 6.26 4.98 6.79
C PRO A 18 6.40 5.92 8.00
N VAL A 19 7.64 6.33 8.32
CA VAL A 19 7.95 7.18 9.48
C VAL A 19 7.24 8.54 9.36
N GLY A 20 6.48 8.91 10.39
CA GLY A 20 5.77 10.20 10.46
C GLY A 20 4.49 10.26 9.61
N LYS A 21 4.06 9.13 9.02
CA LYS A 21 2.82 9.03 8.25
C LYS A 21 1.70 8.44 9.12
N ASN A 22 0.47 8.84 8.83
CA ASN A 22 -0.69 8.29 9.51
C ASN A 22 -1.04 6.88 8.98
N PRO A 23 -1.47 5.95 9.86
CA PRO A 23 -2.05 4.69 9.45
C PRO A 23 -3.32 4.89 8.59
N TYR A 24 -3.65 3.87 7.80
CA TYR A 24 -4.99 3.74 7.25
C TYR A 24 -5.93 3.22 8.35
N PHE A 25 -7.04 3.90 8.60
CA PHE A 25 -8.03 3.47 9.59
C PHE A 25 -9.22 2.82 8.89
N LEU A 26 -9.27 1.49 8.95
CA LEU A 26 -10.35 0.69 8.38
C LEU A 26 -11.46 0.52 9.42
N ASN A 27 -12.59 1.21 9.20
CA ASN A 27 -13.73 1.17 10.13
C ASN A 27 -14.69 0.02 9.78
N ARG A 28 -15.05 -0.78 10.79
CA ARG A 28 -15.97 -1.91 10.70
C ARG A 28 -16.93 -1.87 11.88
N GLY A 29 -18.04 -1.16 11.71
CA GLY A 29 -19.01 -0.94 12.79
C GLY A 29 -18.39 -0.19 13.96
N SER A 30 -18.39 -0.79 15.16
CA SER A 30 -17.77 -0.24 16.38
C SER A 30 -16.26 -0.46 16.48
N ASN A 31 -15.67 -1.20 15.55
CA ASN A 31 -14.24 -1.54 15.54
C ASN A 31 -13.51 -0.74 14.46
N SER A 32 -12.26 -0.38 14.73
CA SER A 32 -11.36 0.26 13.75
C SER A 32 -10.03 -0.49 13.75
N ILE A 33 -9.56 -0.86 12.56
CA ILE A 33 -8.26 -1.50 12.36
C ILE A 33 -7.32 -0.43 11.82
N ALA A 34 -6.23 -0.16 12.54
CA ALA A 34 -5.18 0.75 12.08
C ALA A 34 -4.12 -0.05 11.32
N ILE A 35 -4.03 0.17 10.01
CA ILE A 35 -3.04 -0.45 9.13
C ILE A 35 -1.88 0.52 8.93
N LYS A 36 -0.71 0.17 9.45
CA LYS A 36 0.42 1.08 9.56
C LYS A 36 1.38 1.04 8.39
N ASN A 37 1.41 -0.04 7.63
CA ASN A 37 2.35 -0.27 6.54
C ASN A 37 1.81 -1.33 5.58
N ILE A 38 2.53 -1.57 4.48
CA ILE A 38 2.12 -2.53 3.45
C ILE A 38 2.09 -3.99 3.96
N THR A 39 2.93 -4.36 4.94
CA THR A 39 2.90 -5.71 5.52
C THR A 39 1.59 -5.97 6.28
N GLU A 40 1.17 -5.01 7.11
CA GLU A 40 -0.12 -5.08 7.79
C GLU A 40 -1.28 -5.02 6.81
N LEU A 41 -1.14 -4.28 5.70
CA LEU A 41 -2.14 -4.23 4.65
C LEU A 41 -2.35 -5.60 4.01
N ILE A 42 -1.28 -6.28 3.58
CA ILE A 42 -1.34 -7.63 3.01
C ILE A 42 -2.00 -8.61 3.98
N ALA A 43 -1.63 -8.55 5.26
CA ALA A 43 -2.21 -9.43 6.28
C ALA A 43 -3.72 -9.22 6.51
N ASN A 44 -4.28 -8.07 6.12
CA ASN A 44 -5.69 -7.71 6.31
C ASN A 44 -6.44 -7.48 4.99
N LEU A 45 -5.82 -7.81 3.85
CA LEU A 45 -6.31 -7.42 2.53
C LEU A 45 -7.70 -8.00 2.21
N ASP A 46 -8.00 -9.19 2.73
CA ASP A 46 -9.30 -9.85 2.58
C ASP A 46 -10.46 -9.08 3.23
N VAL A 47 -10.17 -8.26 4.24
CA VAL A 47 -11.17 -7.47 4.96
C VAL A 47 -11.64 -6.26 4.12
N PHE A 48 -10.84 -5.81 3.16
CA PHE A 48 -11.16 -4.67 2.31
C PHE A 48 -12.22 -5.00 1.26
N THR A 49 -13.07 -4.02 0.98
CA THR A 49 -14.04 -4.06 -0.11
C THR A 49 -13.59 -3.19 -1.28
N GLU A 50 -14.20 -3.40 -2.45
CA GLU A 50 -13.93 -2.58 -3.64
C GLU A 50 -14.27 -1.09 -3.43
N GLU A 51 -15.27 -0.78 -2.60
CA GLU A 51 -15.64 0.60 -2.23
C GLU A 51 -14.48 1.37 -1.55
N GLU A 52 -13.56 0.63 -0.93
CA GLU A 52 -12.42 1.19 -0.22
C GLU A 52 -11.16 1.27 -1.08
N ALA A 53 -11.17 0.66 -2.27
CA ALA A 53 -10.01 0.59 -3.15
C ALA A 53 -9.46 1.99 -3.49
N LEU A 54 -10.33 2.97 -3.75
CA LEU A 54 -9.92 4.34 -4.07
C LEU A 54 -9.34 5.10 -2.86
N TRP A 55 -9.89 4.85 -1.67
CA TRP A 55 -9.32 5.39 -0.42
C TRP A 55 -7.97 4.77 -0.12
N LEU A 56 -7.84 3.46 -0.35
CA LEU A 56 -6.58 2.73 -0.21
C LEU A 56 -5.53 3.23 -1.21
N ALA A 57 -5.91 3.45 -2.48
CA ALA A 57 -5.04 4.05 -3.49
C ALA A 57 -4.49 5.41 -3.03
N SER A 58 -5.35 6.27 -2.50
CA SER A 58 -4.95 7.59 -1.99
C SER A 58 -3.96 7.48 -0.82
N TRP A 59 -4.13 6.48 0.05
CA TRP A 59 -3.18 6.22 1.14
C TRP A 59 -1.84 5.71 0.62
N ILE A 60 -1.84 4.82 -0.37
CA ILE A 60 -0.62 4.30 -1.02
C ILE A 60 0.15 5.43 -1.73
N GLU A 61 -0.54 6.34 -2.43
CA GLU A 61 0.08 7.55 -2.99
C GLU A 61 0.68 8.44 -1.90
N TYR A 62 -0.05 8.64 -0.79
CA TYR A 62 0.41 9.41 0.36
C TYR A 62 1.68 8.82 1.00
N LEU A 63 1.84 7.50 0.99
CA LEU A 63 3.08 6.82 1.41
C LEU A 63 4.20 7.01 0.39
N GLY A 64 3.87 7.21 -0.89
CA GLY A 64 4.81 7.63 -1.93
C GLY A 64 4.74 6.81 -3.22
N ASP A 65 3.80 5.86 -3.34
CA ASP A 65 3.69 4.97 -4.51
C ASP A 65 2.54 5.39 -5.43
N LYS A 66 2.79 6.45 -6.18
CA LYS A 66 1.81 6.98 -7.12
C LYS A 66 1.47 5.99 -8.24
N GLU A 67 2.46 5.23 -8.71
CA GLU A 67 2.27 4.23 -9.79
C GLU A 67 1.19 3.22 -9.44
N ILE A 68 1.23 2.67 -8.22
CA ILE A 68 0.22 1.73 -7.77
C ILE A 68 -1.11 2.39 -7.46
N ALA A 69 -1.10 3.60 -6.92
CA ALA A 69 -2.34 4.36 -6.69
C ALA A 69 -3.10 4.60 -8.00
N ASP A 70 -2.39 5.00 -9.06
CA ASP A 70 -2.97 5.21 -10.39
C ASP A 70 -3.54 3.89 -10.96
N ARG A 71 -2.79 2.79 -10.87
CA ARG A 71 -3.28 1.45 -11.31
C ARG A 71 -4.56 1.02 -10.58
N ILE A 72 -4.61 1.19 -9.25
CA ILE A 72 -5.83 0.87 -8.49
C ILE A 72 -6.99 1.78 -8.90
N GLY A 73 -6.72 3.06 -9.20
CA GLY A 73 -7.73 4.00 -9.68
C GLY A 73 -8.34 3.61 -11.03
N GLU A 74 -7.54 3.04 -11.93
CA GLU A 74 -7.98 2.55 -13.24
C GLU A 74 -8.80 1.26 -13.14
N THR A 75 -8.41 0.34 -12.25
CA THR A 75 -9.07 -0.96 -12.06
C THR A 75 -9.31 -1.27 -10.57
N PRO A 76 -10.28 -0.59 -9.91
CA PRO A 76 -10.50 -0.75 -8.47
C PRO A 76 -10.83 -2.17 -8.03
N GLY A 77 -11.53 -2.96 -8.85
CA GLY A 77 -11.85 -4.36 -8.55
C GLY A 77 -10.64 -5.29 -8.42
N GLU A 78 -9.49 -4.91 -9.00
CA GLU A 78 -8.25 -5.69 -8.99
C GLU A 78 -7.27 -5.25 -7.90
N PHE A 79 -7.66 -4.32 -7.01
CA PHE A 79 -6.75 -3.70 -6.05
C PHE A 79 -5.97 -4.70 -5.19
N LYS A 80 -6.58 -5.83 -4.83
CA LYS A 80 -5.94 -6.85 -3.99
C LYS A 80 -4.73 -7.48 -4.71
N GLU A 81 -4.91 -7.83 -5.98
CA GLU A 81 -3.86 -8.42 -6.80
C GLU A 81 -2.73 -7.42 -7.03
N ILE A 82 -3.07 -6.18 -7.40
CA ILE A 82 -2.11 -5.09 -7.61
C ILE A 82 -1.23 -4.86 -6.37
N ILE A 83 -1.82 -4.85 -5.17
CA ILE A 83 -1.10 -4.61 -3.92
C ILE A 83 -0.21 -5.80 -3.54
N ALA A 84 -0.69 -7.03 -3.76
CA ALA A 84 0.09 -8.25 -3.55
C ALA A 84 1.33 -8.30 -4.46
N GLU A 85 1.15 -8.03 -5.75
CA GLU A 85 2.25 -7.93 -6.72
C GLU A 85 3.29 -6.89 -6.29
N ARG A 86 2.83 -5.68 -5.90
CA ARG A 86 3.76 -4.62 -5.48
C ARG A 86 4.50 -4.98 -4.21
N TYR A 87 3.82 -5.63 -3.25
CA TYR A 87 4.47 -6.10 -2.03
C TYR A 87 5.63 -7.05 -2.34
N ASP A 88 5.40 -8.02 -3.24
CA ASP A 88 6.43 -8.98 -3.63
C ASP A 88 7.57 -8.35 -4.45
N GLU A 89 7.29 -7.32 -5.25
CA GLU A 89 8.34 -6.53 -5.90
C GLU A 89 9.21 -5.78 -4.89
N LEU A 90 8.60 -5.10 -3.92
CA LEU A 90 9.30 -4.17 -3.03
C LEU A 90 9.99 -4.85 -1.83
N ARG A 91 9.50 -6.01 -1.38
CA ARG A 91 10.08 -6.73 -0.24
C ARG A 91 11.55 -7.12 -0.45
N GLU A 92 12.01 -7.27 -1.69
CA GLU A 92 13.42 -7.57 -1.99
C GLU A 92 14.35 -6.38 -1.69
N PHE A 93 13.79 -5.18 -1.67
CA PHE A 93 14.53 -3.93 -1.45
C PHE A 93 14.43 -3.41 -0.02
N TYR A 94 13.55 -3.99 0.80
CA TYR A 94 13.43 -3.69 2.22
C TYR A 94 14.20 -4.74 3.04
N ARG A 95 15.31 -4.33 3.67
CA ARG A 95 16.18 -5.18 4.48
C ARG A 95 16.28 -4.68 5.91
#